data_AF-A0A2A4AJY9-F1
#
_entry.id   AF-A0A2A4AJY9-F1
#
_cell.length_a   1.000
_cell.length_b   1.000
_cell.length_c   1.000
_cell.angle_alpha   90.00
_cell.angle_beta   90.00
_cell.angle_gamma   90.00
#
_symmetry.space_group_name_H-M   'P 1'
#
loop_
_entity.id
_entity.type
_entity.pdbx_description
1 polymer ?
#
loop_
_entity_poly.entity_id
_entity_poly.type
_entity_poly.pdbx_seq_one_letter_code
_entity_poly.pdbx_strand_id
1 'polypeptide(L)'
;MANNNDGFFANLTFKEIANYSADEFEAETYFKTYAIGYTTALFTVYCVSALLAWVLPGRLSLWSLSPIVALAIAEFVSAHWMKKRVPRPNKMRSWTGIILMLVPTIALFAGLATKLSIDSDFDNGLVIGAFTGIAAVLILGPIFLKWQNGRDQQRLNSQLED
;
A
#
# COMPACT_ATOMS: atom_id res chain seq x y z
N MET A 1 27.63 8.93 -17.54
CA MET A 1 27.10 9.97 -16.62
C MET A 1 25.67 9.57 -16.30
N ALA A 2 25.45 8.93 -15.14
CA ALA A 2 24.13 8.43 -14.75
C ALA A 2 23.23 9.60 -14.32
N ASN A 3 21.98 9.56 -14.77
CA ASN A 3 21.03 10.66 -14.75
C ASN A 3 20.66 11.05 -13.30
N ASN A 4 20.86 12.32 -12.95
CA ASN A 4 20.98 12.83 -11.58
C ASN A 4 19.62 13.09 -10.88
N ASN A 5 18.59 12.31 -11.18
CA ASN A 5 17.22 12.47 -10.64
C ASN A 5 16.69 11.18 -9.97
N ASP A 6 17.60 10.43 -9.36
CA ASP A 6 17.25 9.30 -8.50
C ASP A 6 16.54 9.85 -7.25
N GLY A 7 15.31 9.37 -7.00
CA GLY A 7 14.37 10.01 -6.09
C GLY A 7 15.00 10.44 -4.76
N PHE A 8 14.89 11.74 -4.44
CA PHE A 8 15.52 12.37 -3.27
C PHE A 8 15.37 11.52 -2.00
N PHE A 9 14.17 11.04 -1.71
CA PHE A 9 13.88 10.23 -0.53
C PHE A 9 14.58 8.87 -0.53
N ALA A 10 14.69 8.19 -1.67
CA ALA A 10 15.39 6.92 -1.76
C ALA A 10 16.90 7.11 -1.56
N ASN A 11 17.48 8.13 -2.17
CA ASN A 11 18.90 8.44 -2.00
C ASN A 11 19.23 8.88 -0.57
N LEU A 12 18.29 9.59 0.08
CA LEU A 12 18.44 9.99 1.48
C LEU A 12 18.49 8.75 2.39
N THR A 13 17.51 7.84 2.28
CA THR A 13 17.46 6.65 3.13
C THR A 13 18.60 5.68 2.85
N PHE A 14 19.01 5.50 1.59
CA PHE A 14 20.18 4.66 1.27
C PHE A 14 21.48 5.23 1.85
N LYS A 15 21.71 6.54 1.75
CA LYS A 15 22.89 7.18 2.35
C LYS A 15 22.87 7.07 3.87
N GLU A 16 21.70 7.23 4.47
CA GLU A 16 21.54 7.17 5.91
C GLU A 16 21.83 5.76 6.45
N ILE A 17 21.31 4.71 5.81
CA ILE A 17 21.63 3.32 6.14
C ILE A 17 23.13 3.05 5.98
N ALA A 18 23.72 3.47 4.86
CA ALA A 18 25.15 3.28 4.58
C ALA A 18 26.06 3.98 5.62
N ASN A 19 25.61 5.10 6.18
CA ASN A 19 26.35 5.81 7.24
C ASN A 19 26.24 5.12 8.61
N TYR A 20 25.15 4.39 8.87
CA TYR A 20 24.91 3.73 10.15
C TYR A 20 25.36 2.26 10.19
N SER A 21 25.58 1.63 9.04
CA SER A 21 25.99 0.22 8.94
C SER A 21 27.51 0.08 8.86
N ALA A 22 28.09 -0.67 9.78
CA ALA A 22 29.50 -1.07 9.74
C ALA A 22 29.77 -2.22 8.77
N ASP A 23 28.77 -3.09 8.54
CA ASP A 23 28.85 -4.23 7.64
C ASP A 23 27.53 -4.50 6.88
N GLU A 24 27.55 -5.50 6.00
CA GLU A 24 26.37 -5.90 5.21
C GLU A 24 25.22 -6.44 6.07
N PHE A 25 25.54 -7.06 7.21
CA PHE A 25 24.54 -7.62 8.12
C PHE A 25 23.77 -6.51 8.85
N GLU A 26 24.46 -5.46 9.30
CA GLU A 26 23.84 -4.27 9.87
C GLU A 26 22.99 -3.54 8.83
N ALA A 27 23.49 -3.34 7.61
CA ALA A 27 22.72 -2.74 6.53
C ALA A 27 21.43 -3.51 6.25
N GLU A 28 21.50 -4.85 6.14
CA GLU A 28 20.32 -5.70 5.96
C GLU A 28 19.34 -5.58 7.13
N THR A 29 19.85 -5.50 8.35
CA THR A 29 19.04 -5.37 9.58
C THR A 29 18.29 -4.03 9.60
N TYR A 30 18.93 -2.93 9.18
CA TYR A 30 18.25 -1.64 9.04
C TYR A 30 17.15 -1.70 7.98
N PHE A 31 17.40 -2.31 6.81
CA PHE A 31 16.35 -2.51 5.80
C PHE A 31 15.16 -3.30 6.32
N LYS A 32 15.40 -4.40 7.04
CA LYS A 32 14.33 -5.19 7.70
C LYS A 32 13.53 -4.34 8.68
N THR A 33 14.20 -3.48 9.44
CA THR A 33 13.56 -2.57 10.39
C THR A 33 12.62 -1.58 9.68
N TYR A 34 13.06 -0.98 8.57
CA TYR A 34 12.17 -0.14 7.74
C TYR A 34 11.00 -0.92 7.17
N ALA A 35 11.20 -2.15 6.71
CA ALA A 35 10.11 -2.99 6.20
C ALA A 35 9.07 -3.33 7.28
N ILE A 36 9.52 -3.66 8.50
CA ILE A 36 8.64 -3.89 9.65
C ILE A 36 7.90 -2.59 10.00
N GLY A 37 8.61 -1.47 10.11
CA GLY A 37 8.03 -0.17 10.42
C GLY A 37 6.96 0.24 9.41
N TYR A 38 7.23 0.08 8.12
CA TYR A 38 6.27 0.30 7.05
C TYR A 38 5.01 -0.54 7.21
N THR A 39 5.18 -1.86 7.40
CA THR A 39 4.05 -2.79 7.50
C THR A 39 3.18 -2.50 8.73
N THR A 40 3.81 -2.18 9.87
CA THR A 40 3.11 -1.78 11.10
C THR A 40 2.40 -0.45 10.93
N ALA A 41 3.04 0.56 10.32
CA ALA A 41 2.43 1.86 10.06
C ALA A 41 1.20 1.73 9.15
N LEU A 42 1.27 0.93 8.09
CA LEU A 42 0.12 0.61 7.24
C LEU A 42 -1.04 0.05 8.09
N PHE A 43 -0.78 -0.97 8.90
CA PHE A 43 -1.81 -1.57 9.75
C PHE A 43 -2.44 -0.53 10.70
N THR A 44 -1.62 0.29 11.35
CA THR A 44 -2.09 1.37 12.24
C THR A 44 -2.96 2.37 11.49
N VAL A 45 -2.60 2.76 10.26
CA VAL A 45 -3.42 3.68 9.44
C VAL A 45 -4.81 3.10 9.16
N TYR A 46 -4.90 1.80 8.85
CA TYR A 46 -6.19 1.13 8.68
C TYR A 46 -7.00 1.09 9.98
N CYS A 47 -6.36 0.83 11.13
CA CYS A 47 -7.03 0.88 12.43
C CYS A 47 -7.55 2.28 12.77
N VAL A 48 -6.75 3.33 12.57
CA VAL A 48 -7.16 4.73 12.81
C VAL A 48 -8.32 5.11 11.89
N SER A 49 -8.24 4.74 10.61
CA SER A 49 -9.33 4.95 9.65
C SER A 49 -10.60 4.26 10.13
N ALA A 50 -10.51 2.99 10.55
CA ALA A 50 -11.65 2.27 11.09
C ALA A 50 -12.27 2.98 12.30
N LEU A 51 -11.45 3.38 13.28
CA LEU A 51 -11.92 4.12 14.45
C LEU A 51 -12.66 5.41 14.05
N LEU A 52 -12.11 6.19 13.11
CA LEU A 52 -12.76 7.41 12.62
C LEU A 52 -14.13 7.14 11.99
N ALA A 53 -14.30 6.02 11.28
CA ALA A 53 -15.59 5.66 10.69
C ALA A 53 -16.67 5.36 11.74
N TRP A 54 -16.28 4.84 12.91
CA TRP A 54 -17.21 4.59 14.01
C TRP A 54 -17.49 5.84 14.86
N VAL A 55 -16.53 6.76 14.94
CA VAL A 55 -16.63 7.97 15.77
C VAL A 55 -17.37 9.10 15.05
N LEU A 56 -17.09 9.31 13.76
CA LEU A 56 -17.63 10.45 13.03
C LEU A 56 -19.10 10.22 12.62
N PRO A 57 -19.96 11.26 12.69
CA PRO A 57 -21.38 11.13 12.40
C PRO A 57 -21.71 11.30 10.90
N GLY A 58 -22.73 10.57 10.42
CA GLY A 58 -23.29 10.73 9.07
C GLY A 58 -22.23 10.77 7.97
N ARG A 59 -22.33 11.77 7.08
CA ARG A 59 -21.36 11.98 5.99
C ARG A 59 -19.94 12.33 6.45
N LEU A 60 -19.77 12.86 7.66
CA LEU A 60 -18.42 13.14 8.18
C LEU A 60 -17.62 11.85 8.35
N SER A 61 -18.29 10.70 8.52
CA SER A 61 -17.63 9.39 8.54
C SER A 61 -16.82 9.11 7.28
N LEU A 62 -17.12 9.72 6.12
CA LEU A 62 -16.33 9.58 4.89
C LEU A 62 -14.89 10.11 5.04
N TRP A 63 -14.64 11.06 5.95
CA TRP A 63 -13.28 11.55 6.23
C TRP A 63 -12.37 10.48 6.82
N SER A 64 -12.92 9.40 7.35
CA SER A 64 -12.17 8.20 7.73
C SER A 64 -11.39 7.57 6.57
N LEU A 65 -11.78 7.85 5.32
CA LEU A 65 -11.07 7.36 4.13
C LEU A 65 -9.83 8.21 3.78
N SER A 66 -9.70 9.42 4.33
CA SER A 66 -8.59 10.31 3.98
C SER A 66 -7.19 9.72 4.26
N PRO A 67 -6.93 8.97 5.35
CA PRO A 67 -5.64 8.34 5.56
C PRO A 67 -5.38 7.23 4.54
N ILE A 68 -6.41 6.50 4.13
CA ILE A 68 -6.33 5.46 3.09
C ILE A 68 -6.00 6.09 1.73
N VAL A 69 -6.59 7.24 1.40
CA VAL A 69 -6.27 7.97 0.16
C VAL A 69 -4.82 8.44 0.16
N ALA A 70 -4.33 9.02 1.26
CA ALA A 70 -2.93 9.43 1.37
C ALA A 70 -1.96 8.24 1.18
N LEU A 71 -2.29 7.10 1.78
CA LEU A 71 -1.54 5.86 1.65
C LEU A 71 -1.57 5.31 0.22
N ALA A 72 -2.72 5.36 -0.46
CA ALA A 72 -2.85 4.95 -1.85
C ALA A 72 -1.99 5.81 -2.80
N ILE A 73 -1.88 7.11 -2.55
CA ILE A 73 -0.99 8.01 -3.30
C ILE A 73 0.48 7.61 -3.09
N ALA A 74 0.89 7.35 -1.84
CA ALA A 74 2.26 6.94 -1.52
C ALA A 74 2.63 5.60 -2.20
N GLU A 75 1.74 4.61 -2.14
CA GLU A 75 1.87 3.32 -2.81
C GLU A 75 1.95 3.48 -4.33
N PHE A 76 1.13 4.36 -4.92
CA PHE A 76 1.16 4.63 -6.35
C PHE A 76 2.49 5.22 -6.80
N VAL A 77 3.03 6.19 -6.06
CA VAL A 77 4.35 6.79 -6.33
C VAL A 77 5.45 5.73 -6.23
N SER A 78 5.43 4.92 -5.17
CA SER A 78 6.38 3.81 -4.97
C SER A 78 6.32 2.79 -6.10
N ALA A 79 5.11 2.34 -6.48
CA ALA A 79 4.90 1.39 -7.56
C ALA A 79 5.29 1.94 -8.94
N HIS A 80 5.05 3.23 -9.19
CA HIS A 80 5.48 3.90 -10.42
C HIS A 80 7.00 3.98 -10.52
N TRP A 81 7.67 4.27 -9.39
CA TRP A 81 9.12 4.31 -9.33
C TRP A 81 9.74 2.91 -9.52
N MET A 82 9.22 1.89 -8.83
CA MET A 82 9.69 0.50 -8.95
C MET A 82 9.55 -0.04 -10.38
N LYS A 83 8.40 0.20 -11.04
CA LYS A 83 8.13 -0.32 -12.40
C LYS A 83 9.23 0.02 -13.42
N LYS A 84 9.93 1.15 -13.22
CA LYS A 84 11.00 1.60 -14.13
C LYS A 84 12.35 0.92 -13.87
N ARG A 85 12.58 0.39 -12.67
CA ARG A 85 13.91 -0.07 -12.22
C ARG A 85 14.00 -1.57 -11.97
N VAL A 86 12.93 -2.20 -11.52
CA VAL A 86 12.91 -3.61 -11.15
C VAL A 86 11.60 -4.23 -11.62
N PRO A 87 11.61 -5.45 -12.19
CA PRO A 87 10.38 -6.17 -12.46
C PRO A 87 9.63 -6.35 -11.14
N ARG A 88 8.30 -6.15 -11.17
CA ARG A 88 7.47 -6.26 -9.97
C ARG A 88 7.66 -7.66 -9.31
N PRO A 89 7.45 -7.75 -7.98
CA PRO A 89 7.74 -8.98 -7.25
C PRO A 89 6.79 -10.13 -7.64
N ASN A 90 7.34 -11.33 -7.87
CA ASN A 90 6.62 -12.56 -8.27
C ASN A 90 6.12 -13.40 -7.10
N LYS A 91 6.44 -13.01 -5.86
CA LYS A 91 6.02 -13.74 -4.67
C LYS A 91 4.71 -13.18 -4.14
N MET A 92 3.80 -14.10 -3.83
CA MET A 92 2.52 -13.78 -3.22
C MET A 92 2.77 -13.24 -1.80
N ARG A 93 2.02 -12.20 -1.42
CA ARG A 93 1.91 -11.79 -0.02
C ARG A 93 1.44 -12.97 0.81
N SER A 94 1.98 -13.14 2.01
CA SER A 94 1.54 -14.22 2.91
C SER A 94 0.06 -14.07 3.24
N TRP A 95 -0.66 -15.19 3.34
CA TRP A 95 -2.07 -15.20 3.75
C TRP A 95 -2.28 -14.52 5.11
N THR A 96 -1.34 -14.71 6.04
CA THR A 96 -1.34 -14.02 7.33
C THR A 96 -1.35 -12.50 7.15
N GLY A 97 -0.53 -11.96 6.24
CA GLY A 97 -0.46 -10.53 5.98
C GLY A 97 -1.68 -9.96 5.24
N ILE A 98 -2.45 -10.80 4.54
CA ILE A 98 -3.73 -10.42 3.92
C ILE A 98 -4.82 -10.39 5.01
N ILE A 99 -4.94 -11.46 5.80
CA ILE A 99 -5.91 -11.57 6.89
C ILE A 99 -5.74 -10.43 7.90
N LEU A 100 -4.50 -10.12 8.27
CA LEU A 100 -4.21 -9.03 9.21
C LEU A 100 -4.73 -7.67 8.73
N MET A 101 -4.67 -7.39 7.42
CA MET A 101 -5.18 -6.13 6.84
C MET A 101 -6.70 -6.17 6.61
N LEU A 102 -7.28 -7.35 6.39
CA LEU A 102 -8.72 -7.47 6.16
C LEU A 102 -9.54 -7.09 7.39
N VAL A 103 -9.09 -7.44 8.60
CA VAL A 103 -9.83 -7.16 9.84
C VAL A 103 -10.14 -5.67 10.02
N PRO A 104 -9.15 -4.74 10.03
CA PRO A 104 -9.45 -3.32 10.17
C PRO A 104 -10.17 -2.75 8.93
N THR A 105 -9.96 -3.33 7.74
CA THR A 105 -10.70 -2.94 6.53
C THR A 105 -12.19 -3.24 6.67
N ILE A 106 -12.56 -4.44 7.13
CA ILE A 106 -13.96 -4.80 7.38
C ILE A 106 -14.57 -3.89 8.45
N ALA A 107 -13.83 -3.64 9.53
CA ALA A 107 -14.29 -2.75 10.60
C ALA A 107 -14.54 -1.32 10.09
N LEU A 108 -13.67 -0.79 9.22
CA LEU A 108 -13.82 0.51 8.57
C LEU A 108 -15.12 0.59 7.76
N PHE A 109 -15.33 -0.36 6.85
CA PHE A 109 -16.51 -0.34 5.97
C PHE A 109 -17.81 -0.65 6.72
N ALA A 110 -17.77 -1.49 7.76
CA ALA A 110 -18.89 -1.67 8.66
C ALA A 110 -19.26 -0.36 9.39
N GLY A 111 -18.27 0.37 9.90
CA GLY A 111 -18.47 1.69 10.51
C GLY A 111 -19.12 2.67 9.52
N LEU A 112 -18.58 2.78 8.31
CA LEU A 112 -19.14 3.61 7.24
C LEU A 112 -20.59 3.23 6.91
N ALA A 113 -20.87 1.94 6.70
CA ALA A 113 -22.21 1.47 6.37
C ALA A 113 -23.21 1.82 7.49
N THR A 114 -22.84 1.64 8.76
CA THR A 114 -23.73 1.99 9.89
C THR A 114 -24.00 3.49 9.98
N LYS A 115 -22.98 4.34 9.81
CA LYS A 115 -23.14 5.81 9.91
C LYS A 115 -23.89 6.40 8.74
N LEU A 116 -23.67 5.87 7.54
CA LEU A 116 -24.29 6.37 6.31
C LEU A 116 -25.71 5.84 6.14
N SER A 117 -26.03 4.65 6.65
CA SER A 117 -27.42 4.15 6.64
C SER A 117 -28.37 4.95 7.54
N ILE A 118 -27.84 5.69 8.52
CA ILE A 118 -28.63 6.62 9.34
C ILE A 118 -28.96 7.91 8.55
N ASP A 119 -28.17 8.24 7.53
CA ASP A 119 -28.38 9.38 6.64
C ASP A 119 -29.26 8.94 5.45
N SER A 120 -30.55 9.28 5.47
CA SER A 120 -31.57 8.76 4.54
C SER A 120 -31.31 9.05 3.06
N ASP A 121 -30.45 10.03 2.77
CA ASP A 121 -30.18 10.52 1.42
C ASP A 121 -28.90 9.92 0.81
N PHE A 122 -28.23 9.00 1.50
CA PHE A 122 -26.95 8.45 1.06
C PHE A 122 -27.09 7.07 0.37
N ASP A 123 -26.52 6.95 -0.84
CA ASP A 123 -26.49 5.68 -1.57
C ASP A 123 -25.41 4.74 -1.01
N ASN A 124 -25.86 3.73 -0.27
CA ASN A 124 -25.02 2.66 0.28
C ASN A 124 -24.28 1.85 -0.82
N GLY A 125 -24.70 1.93 -2.08
CA GLY A 125 -24.02 1.30 -3.22
C GLY A 125 -22.56 1.73 -3.37
N LEU A 126 -22.24 2.99 -3.05
CA LEU A 126 -20.86 3.50 -3.09
C LEU A 126 -19.97 2.81 -2.06
N VAL A 127 -20.45 2.62 -0.83
CA VAL A 127 -19.71 1.97 0.27
C VAL A 127 -19.44 0.51 -0.07
N ILE A 128 -20.46 -0.18 -0.58
CA ILE A 128 -20.36 -1.58 -0.99
C ILE A 128 -19.35 -1.71 -2.15
N GLY A 129 -19.47 -0.86 -3.18
CA GLY A 129 -18.56 -0.86 -4.32
C GLY A 129 -17.10 -0.61 -3.92
N ALA A 130 -16.86 0.36 -3.03
CA ALA A 130 -15.53 0.66 -2.52
C ALA A 130 -14.94 -0.49 -1.70
N PHE A 131 -15.73 -1.12 -0.81
CA PHE A 131 -15.31 -2.31 -0.07
C PHE A 131 -14.95 -3.46 -1.01
N THR A 132 -15.83 -3.77 -1.96
CA THR A 132 -15.61 -4.86 -2.92
C THR A 132 -14.37 -4.61 -3.77
N GLY A 133 -14.13 -3.37 -4.20
CA GLY A 133 -12.91 -2.99 -4.93
C GLY A 133 -11.63 -3.25 -4.13
N ILE A 134 -11.59 -2.79 -2.87
CA ILE A 134 -10.42 -2.98 -2.00
C ILE A 134 -10.21 -4.47 -1.68
N ALA A 135 -11.27 -5.19 -1.34
CA ALA A 135 -11.21 -6.62 -1.07
C ALA A 135 -10.71 -7.40 -2.29
N ALA A 136 -11.20 -7.07 -3.50
CA ALA A 136 -10.74 -7.67 -4.74
C ALA A 136 -9.25 -7.40 -5.00
N VAL A 137 -8.76 -6.19 -4.76
CA VAL A 137 -7.33 -5.87 -4.89
C VAL A 137 -6.47 -6.66 -3.89
N LEU A 138 -6.92 -6.79 -2.63
CA LEU A 138 -6.18 -7.55 -1.62
C LEU A 138 -6.11 -9.05 -1.93
N ILE A 139 -7.18 -9.62 -2.48
CA ILE A 139 -7.29 -11.06 -2.78
C ILE A 139 -6.66 -11.40 -4.15
N LEU A 140 -6.98 -10.63 -5.19
CA LEU A 140 -6.57 -10.91 -6.58
C LEU A 140 -5.30 -10.17 -7.01
N GLY A 141 -4.92 -9.11 -6.29
CA GLY A 141 -3.66 -8.38 -6.50
C GLY A 141 -2.43 -9.27 -6.69
N PRO A 142 -2.17 -10.30 -5.86
CA PRO A 142 -1.02 -11.18 -6.05
C PRO A 142 -1.03 -11.93 -7.40
N ILE A 143 -2.19 -12.33 -7.92
CA ILE A 143 -2.31 -12.98 -9.23
C ILE A 143 -2.00 -11.97 -10.34
N PHE A 144 -2.53 -10.75 -10.21
CA PHE A 144 -2.31 -9.69 -11.18
C PHE A 144 -0.85 -9.24 -11.24
N LEU A 145 -0.17 -9.19 -10.08
CA LEU A 145 1.25 -8.90 -9.98
C LEU A 145 2.09 -9.97 -10.70
N LYS A 146 1.82 -11.26 -10.46
CA LYS A 146 2.51 -12.35 -11.18
C LYS A 146 2.42 -12.20 -12.69
N TRP A 147 1.23 -11.91 -13.21
CA TRP A 147 1.02 -11.72 -14.64
C TRP A 147 1.75 -10.48 -15.18
N GLN A 148 1.71 -9.36 -14.44
CA GLN A 148 2.44 -8.15 -14.82
C GLN A 148 3.95 -8.33 -14.82
N ASN A 149 4.50 -9.15 -13.92
CA ASN A 149 5.94 -9.39 -13.87
C ASN A 149 6.50 -9.98 -15.16
N GLY A 150 5.76 -10.91 -15.78
CA GLY A 150 6.19 -11.49 -17.07
C GLY A 150 6.28 -10.44 -18.16
N ARG A 151 5.34 -9.48 -18.19
CA ARG A 151 5.35 -8.36 -19.15
C ARG A 151 6.45 -7.35 -18.83
N ASP A 152 6.67 -7.05 -17.56
CA ASP A 152 7.72 -6.12 -17.12
C ASP A 152 9.12 -6.71 -17.39
N GLN A 153 9.32 -8.02 -17.23
CA GLN A 153 10.56 -8.71 -17.60
C GLN A 153 10.83 -8.62 -19.10
N GLN A 154 9.82 -8.89 -19.95
CA GLN A 154 9.95 -8.76 -21.40
C GLN A 154 10.35 -7.35 -21.83
N ARG A 155 9.73 -6.32 -21.22
CA ARG A 155 10.04 -4.91 -21.48
C ARG A 155 11.46 -4.53 -21.08
N LEU A 156 11.95 -5.03 -19.94
CA LEU A 156 13.30 -4.72 -19.45
C LEU A 156 14.37 -5.46 -20.26
N ASN A 157 14.12 -6.72 -20.65
CA ASN A 157 15.04 -7.49 -21.48
C ASN A 157 15.19 -6.88 -22.87
N SER A 158 14.09 -6.44 -23.50
CA SER A 158 14.15 -5.77 -24.81
C SER A 158 14.91 -4.44 -24.77
N GLN A 159 15.02 -3.79 -23.61
CA GLN A 159 15.81 -2.57 -23.42
C GLN A 159 17.31 -2.83 -23.18
N LEU A 160 17.70 -4.08 -22.95
CA LEU A 160 19.09 -4.51 -22.76
C LEU A 160 19.71 -5.11 -24.03
N GLU A 161 18.87 -5.55 -24.97
CA GLU A 161 19.27 -6.15 -26.26
C GLU A 161 19.49 -5.10 -27.37
N ASP A 162 18.99 -3.88 -27.18
CA ASP A 162 19.21 -2.69 -28.03
C ASP A 162 20.35 -1.80 -27.48
#